data_AF-A0A2Z7BPR8-F1
#
_entry.id   AF-A0A2Z7BPR8-F1
#
_cell.length_a   1.000
_cell.length_b   1.000
_cell.length_c   1.000
_cell.angle_alpha   90.00
_cell.angle_beta   90.00
_cell.angle_gamma   90.00
#
_symmetry.space_group_name_H-M   'P 1'
#
loop_
_entity.id
_entity.type
_entity.pdbx_description
1 polymer ?
#
loop_
_entity_poly.entity_id
_entity_poly.type
_entity_poly.pdbx_seq_one_letter_code
_entity_poly.pdbx_strand_id
1 'polypeptide(L)'
;MAEDKANTEVKLPPPFVEVECRSSGKILRFSAGTEAGFAVNLINQKLINNNGSDGADNATLASHIEAVKEGEEEPVSFGPNSVLVNYGPDWKLQTVIHLSGD
;
A
#
# COMPACT_ATOMS: atom_id res chain seq x y z
N MET A 1 4.47 22.02 43.57
CA MET A 1 5.22 21.10 42.70
C MET A 1 4.20 20.09 42.20
N ALA A 2 3.72 20.25 40.97
CA ALA A 2 2.79 19.30 40.35
C ALA A 2 3.61 18.49 39.34
N GLU A 3 3.65 17.18 39.53
CA GLU A 3 4.39 16.25 38.69
C GLU A 3 3.64 16.06 37.37
N ASP A 4 4.27 16.48 36.28
CA ASP A 4 3.84 16.21 34.91
C ASP A 4 4.04 14.71 34.64
N LYS A 5 2.96 13.94 34.70
CA LYS A 5 2.95 12.54 34.30
C LYS A 5 2.93 12.49 32.78
N ALA A 6 4.11 12.53 32.17
CA ALA A 6 4.29 12.16 30.77
C ALA A 6 3.83 10.72 30.57
N ASN A 7 2.58 10.55 30.15
CA ASN A 7 2.03 9.27 29.69
C ASN A 7 2.77 8.91 28.39
N THR A 8 3.87 8.17 28.51
CA THR A 8 4.54 7.56 27.36
C THR A 8 3.65 6.42 26.87
N GLU A 9 2.64 6.77 26.06
CA GLU A 9 1.87 5.80 25.30
C GLU A 9 2.84 5.07 24.36
N VAL A 10 3.18 3.83 24.70
CA VAL A 10 3.97 2.96 23.83
C VAL A 10 3.11 2.66 22.62
N LYS A 11 3.24 3.47 21.57
CA LYS A 11 2.55 3.27 20.29
C LYS A 11 3.11 1.97 19.68
N LEU A 12 2.45 0.86 19.96
CA LEU A 12 2.75 -0.41 19.29
C LEU A 12 2.57 -0.22 17.78
N PRO A 13 3.46 -0.77 16.94
CA PRO A 13 3.30 -0.67 15.50
C PRO A 13 1.95 -1.32 15.11
N PRO A 14 1.24 -0.75 14.12
CA PRO A 14 -0.02 -1.31 13.66
C PRO A 14 0.14 -2.79 13.29
N PRO A 15 -0.80 -3.67 13.66
CA PRO A 15 -0.71 -5.11 13.35
C PRO A 15 -0.86 -5.40 11.85
N PHE A 16 -1.35 -4.42 11.09
CA PHE A 16 -1.52 -4.50 9.64
C PHE A 16 -1.28 -3.14 8.99
N VAL A 17 -1.03 -3.16 7.68
CA VAL A 17 -0.96 -1.99 6.81
C VAL A 17 -2.07 -2.06 5.77
N GLU A 18 -2.57 -0.90 5.37
CA GLU A 18 -3.61 -0.74 4.35
C GLU A 18 -2.99 -0.23 3.06
N VAL A 19 -3.29 -0.88 1.94
CA VAL A 19 -2.84 -0.50 0.60
C VAL A 19 -4.06 -0.27 -0.28
N GLU A 20 -4.18 0.91 -0.87
CA GLU A 20 -5.18 1.19 -1.89
C GLU A 20 -4.73 0.64 -3.26
N CYS A 21 -5.54 -0.22 -3.85
CA CYS A 21 -5.36 -0.64 -5.23
C CYS A 21 -5.96 0.41 -6.17
N ARG A 22 -5.12 1.18 -6.85
CA ARG A 22 -5.56 2.24 -7.80
C ARG A 22 -6.39 1.69 -8.95
N SER A 23 -6.13 0.48 -9.43
CA SER A 23 -6.90 -0.15 -10.52
C SER A 23 -8.35 -0.48 -10.13
N SER A 24 -8.60 -0.81 -8.86
CA SER A 24 -9.93 -1.25 -8.39
C SER A 24 -10.60 -0.32 -7.39
N GLY A 25 -9.88 0.68 -6.86
CA GLY A 25 -10.33 1.54 -5.77
C GLY A 25 -10.48 0.83 -4.42
N LYS A 26 -10.14 -0.47 -4.32
CA LYS A 26 -10.29 -1.26 -3.10
C LYS A 26 -9.10 -1.08 -2.17
N ILE A 27 -9.36 -1.08 -0.87
CA ILE A 27 -8.32 -1.14 0.16
C ILE A 27 -8.09 -2.60 0.55
N LEU A 28 -6.82 -3.03 0.53
CA LEU A 28 -6.38 -4.34 0.96
C LEU A 28 -5.55 -4.20 2.24
N ARG A 29 -5.72 -5.16 3.16
CA ARG A 29 -4.98 -5.23 4.43
C ARG A 29 -3.93 -6.33 4.37
N PHE A 30 -2.72 -6.01 4.78
CA PHE A 30 -1.59 -6.93 4.89
C PHE A 30 -1.05 -6.92 6.32
N SER A 31 -0.62 -8.07 6.83
CA SER A 31 0.04 -8.14 8.14
C SER A 31 1.28 -7.25 8.19
N ALA A 32 1.61 -6.74 9.37
CA ALA A 32 2.90 -6.09 9.59
C ALA A 32 4.05 -7.04 9.19
N GLY A 33 5.05 -6.53 8.49
CA GLY A 33 6.18 -7.33 8.00
C GLY A 33 6.00 -7.91 6.59
N THR A 34 4.86 -7.72 5.94
CA THR A 34 4.67 -8.18 4.55
C THR A 34 5.58 -7.42 3.57
N GLU A 35 6.25 -8.17 2.70
CA GLU A 35 7.05 -7.65 1.59
C GLU A 35 6.16 -7.08 0.47
N ALA A 36 6.57 -5.96 -0.12
CA ALA A 36 5.81 -5.28 -1.16
C ALA A 36 5.62 -6.15 -2.41
N GLY A 37 6.60 -6.97 -2.79
CA GLY A 37 6.51 -7.88 -3.93
C GLY A 37 5.41 -8.92 -3.75
N PHE A 38 5.28 -9.49 -2.55
CA PHE A 38 4.17 -10.39 -2.22
C PHE A 38 2.82 -9.66 -2.32
N ALA A 39 2.74 -8.45 -1.76
CA ALA A 39 1.51 -7.65 -1.77
C ALA A 39 1.05 -7.31 -3.20
N VAL A 40 1.97 -6.85 -4.06
CA VAL A 40 1.72 -6.55 -5.47
C VAL A 40 1.25 -7.81 -6.21
N ASN A 41 1.91 -8.95 -6.03
CA ASN A 41 1.52 -10.20 -6.66
C ASN A 41 0.09 -10.62 -6.26
N LEU A 42 -0.25 -10.55 -4.97
CA LEU A 42 -1.59 -10.89 -4.50
C LEU A 42 -2.66 -9.93 -5.05
N ILE A 43 -2.35 -8.63 -5.11
CA ILE A 43 -3.25 -7.61 -5.70
C ILE A 43 -3.50 -7.93 -7.18
N ASN A 44 -2.45 -8.18 -7.95
CA ASN A 44 -2.55 -8.47 -9.38
C ASN A 44 -3.33 -9.76 -9.65
N GLN A 45 -3.09 -10.82 -8.87
CA GLN A 45 -3.89 -12.05 -8.95
C GLN A 45 -5.38 -11.80 -8.69
N LYS A 46 -5.71 -10.96 -7.70
CA LYS A 46 -7.10 -10.58 -7.42
C LYS A 46 -7.71 -9.76 -8.56
N LEU A 47 -6.95 -8.89 -9.22
CA LEU A 47 -7.42 -8.12 -10.37
C LEU A 47 -7.74 -9.05 -11.55
N ILE A 48 -6.81 -9.94 -11.89
CA ILE A 48 -6.98 -10.93 -12.98
C ILE A 48 -8.22 -11.80 -12.73
N ASN A 49 -8.35 -12.34 -11.51
CA ASN A 49 -9.46 -13.23 -11.17
C ASN A 49 -10.83 -12.52 -11.16
N ASN A 50 -10.87 -11.23 -10.81
CA ASN A 50 -12.12 -10.46 -10.77
C ASN A 50 -12.58 -9.99 -12.16
N ASN A 51 -11.66 -9.87 -13.12
CA ASN A 51 -11.96 -9.35 -14.46
C ASN A 51 -12.40 -10.44 -15.46
N GLY A 52 -12.45 -11.71 -15.06
CA GLY A 52 -12.89 -12.82 -15.92
C GLY A 52 -11.96 -13.11 -17.10
N SER A 53 -12.34 -14.06 -17.97
CA SER A 53 -11.51 -14.53 -19.10
C SER A 53 -11.26 -13.47 -20.19
N ASP A 54 -12.14 -12.48 -20.35
CA ASP A 54 -11.99 -11.36 -21.30
C ASP A 54 -11.25 -10.15 -20.72
N GLY A 55 -11.02 -10.13 -19.41
CA GLY A 55 -10.51 -8.95 -18.70
C GLY A 55 -9.08 -9.11 -18.19
N ALA A 56 -8.40 -10.22 -18.49
CA ALA A 56 -6.96 -10.38 -18.24
C ALA A 56 -6.13 -9.44 -19.14
N ASP A 57 -6.50 -9.28 -20.41
CA ASP A 57 -5.86 -8.33 -21.35
C ASP A 57 -6.12 -6.85 -21.02
N ASN A 58 -7.19 -6.56 -20.27
CA ASN A 58 -7.58 -5.20 -19.89
C ASN A 58 -7.31 -4.90 -18.40
N ALA A 59 -6.73 -5.83 -17.65
CA ALA A 59 -6.43 -5.60 -16.23
C ALA A 59 -5.22 -4.68 -16.12
N THR A 60 -5.44 -3.43 -15.71
CA THR A 60 -4.33 -2.53 -15.37
C THR A 60 -3.63 -3.05 -14.10
N LEU A 61 -2.51 -3.74 -14.28
CA LEU A 61 -1.76 -4.34 -13.18
C LEU A 61 -0.95 -3.29 -12.42
N ALA A 62 -0.79 -3.53 -11.12
CA ALA A 62 0.09 -2.75 -10.27
C ALA A 62 1.55 -3.07 -10.61
N SER A 63 2.38 -2.04 -10.76
CA SER A 63 3.83 -2.17 -10.96
C SER A 63 4.57 -2.29 -9.63
N HIS A 64 4.23 -1.43 -8.67
CA HIS A 64 4.79 -1.42 -7.31
C HIS A 64 3.82 -0.73 -6.35
N ILE A 65 4.19 -0.69 -5.07
CA ILE A 65 3.48 0.08 -4.04
C ILE A 65 4.36 1.28 -3.68
N GLU A 66 3.72 2.42 -3.45
CA GLU A 66 4.34 3.64 -2.95
C GLU A 66 3.58 4.17 -1.74
N ALA A 67 4.25 4.95 -0.89
CA ALA A 67 3.60 5.77 0.12
C ALA A 67 3.53 7.21 -0.40
N VAL A 68 2.33 7.77 -0.39
CA VAL A 68 2.06 9.17 -0.77
C VAL A 68 1.61 9.96 0.45
N LYS A 69 1.91 11.25 0.45
CA LYS A 69 1.43 12.20 1.44
C LYS A 69 0.86 13.41 0.73
N GLU A 70 -0.28 13.91 1.19
CA GLU A 70 -0.88 15.11 0.62
C GLU A 70 0.07 16.31 0.76
N GLY A 71 0.32 17.00 -0.35
CA GLY A 71 1.20 18.16 -0.40
C GLY A 71 2.71 17.86 -0.55
N GLU A 72 3.12 16.59 -0.60
CA GLU A 72 4.49 16.21 -0.98
C GLU A 72 4.52 15.76 -2.45
N GLU A 73 5.54 16.22 -3.19
CA GLU A 73 5.67 15.93 -4.63
C GLU A 73 6.24 14.53 -4.90
N GLU A 74 7.13 14.04 -4.04
CA GLU A 74 7.88 12.81 -4.26
C GLU A 74 7.37 11.67 -3.36
N PRO A 75 6.83 10.58 -3.93
CA PRO A 75 6.37 9.44 -3.16
C PRO A 75 7.53 8.53 -2.72
N VAL A 76 7.31 7.72 -1.68
CA VAL A 76 8.29 6.70 -1.25
C VAL A 76 7.97 5.37 -1.93
N SER A 77 8.79 4.96 -2.90
CA SER A 77 8.63 3.70 -3.62
C SER A 77 9.15 2.50 -2.81
N PHE A 78 8.37 1.41 -2.76
CA PHE A 78 8.79 0.15 -2.13
C PHE A 78 9.35 -0.82 -3.18
N GLY A 79 10.60 -1.24 -2.98
CA GLY A 79 11.18 -2.34 -3.74
C GLY A 79 10.51 -3.68 -3.43
N PRO A 80 10.66 -4.71 -4.28
CA PRO A 80 9.95 -5.98 -4.15
C PRO A 80 10.24 -6.72 -2.83
N ASN A 81 11.45 -6.57 -2.28
CA ASN A 81 11.86 -7.19 -1.00
C ASN A 81 11.72 -6.23 0.20
N SER A 82 11.18 -5.02 -0.01
CA SER A 82 10.99 -4.06 1.07
C SER A 82 9.73 -4.40 1.85
N VAL A 83 9.82 -4.35 3.18
CA VAL A 83 8.65 -4.46 4.05
C VAL A 83 7.77 -3.23 3.90
N LEU A 84 6.45 -3.43 3.82
CA LEU A 84 5.49 -2.33 3.83
C LEU A 84 5.45 -1.68 5.22
N VAL A 85 5.56 -0.34 5.23
CA VAL A 85 5.60 0.47 6.46
C VAL A 85 4.55 1.55 6.38
N ASN A 86 3.86 1.78 7.51
CA ASN A 86 3.00 2.95 7.69
C ASN A 86 3.84 4.12 8.20
N TYR A 87 3.97 5.18 7.41
CA TYR A 87 4.74 6.38 7.73
C TYR A 87 4.01 7.39 8.63
N GLY A 88 2.74 7.13 8.99
CA GLY A 88 1.95 8.00 9.85
C GLY A 88 0.59 8.35 9.24
N PRO A 89 -0.24 9.12 9.97
CA PRO A 89 -1.63 9.40 9.60
C PRO A 89 -1.78 10.16 8.27
N ASP A 90 -0.79 10.96 7.88
CA ASP A 90 -0.83 11.74 6.64
C ASP A 90 -0.36 10.94 5.42
N TRP A 91 0.14 9.73 5.64
CA TRP A 91 0.67 8.86 4.60
C TRP A 91 -0.32 7.76 4.22
N LYS A 92 -0.41 7.49 2.93
CA LYS A 92 -1.23 6.43 2.37
C LYS A 92 -0.40 5.54 1.47
N LEU A 93 -0.49 4.23 1.65
CA LEU A 93 0.09 3.27 0.71
C LEU A 93 -0.88 3.06 -0.45
N GLN A 94 -0.39 3.16 -1.67
CA GLN A 94 -1.18 2.90 -2.87
C GLN A 94 -0.35 2.14 -3.92
N THR A 95 -1.04 1.42 -4.81
CA THR A 95 -0.38 0.79 -5.96
C THR A 95 -0.17 1.78 -7.09
N VAL A 96 1.01 1.80 -7.69
CA VAL A 96 1.22 2.49 -8.97
C VAL A 96 0.78 1.58 -10.11
N ILE A 97 0.03 2.16 -11.05
CA ILE A 97 -0.39 1.50 -12.29
C ILE A 97 0.45 2.03 -13.45
N HIS A 98 0.89 1.15 -14.33
CA HIS A 98 1.42 1.59 -15.62
C HIS A 98 0.27 1.55 -16.63
N LEU A 99 -0.17 2.71 -17.09
CA LEU A 99 -1.06 2.78 -18.24
C LEU A 99 -0.19 2.57 -19.48
N SER A 100 -0.21 1.36 -20.02
CA SER A 100 0.35 1.10 -21.34
C SER A 100 -0.59 1.76 -22.37
N GLY A 101 -0.31 3.01 -22.75
CA GLY A 101 -1.06 3.76 -23.76
C GLY A 101 -0.16 4.68 -24.56
N ASP A 102 0.07 4.30 -25.81
CA ASP A 102 0.62 5.10 -26.92
C ASP A 102 -0.32 6.26 -27.30
#